data_AF-A0A5J4P9F5-F1
#
_entry.id   AF-A0A5J4P9F5-F1
#
_cell.length_a   1.000
_cell.length_b   1.000
_cell.length_c   1.000
_cell.angle_alpha   90.00
_cell.angle_beta   90.00
_cell.angle_gamma   90.00
#
_symmetry.space_group_name_H-M   'P 1'
#
loop_
_entity.id
_entity.type
_entity.pdbx_description
1 polymer ?
#
loop_
_entity_poly.entity_id
_entity_poly.type
_entity_poly.pdbx_seq_one_letter_code
_entity_poly.pdbx_strand_id
1 'polypeptide(L)' 'PETGDNESFMTTAQILNYLKTYNVIQLSEKRMGEALHKAGFERIQKRINSKNPVYGYRIKEVAPNPFLNRVV' A
#
# COMPACT_ATOMS: atom_id res chain seq x y z
N PRO A 1 6.01 -17.14 -17.78
CA PRO A 1 6.14 -17.59 -16.37
C PRO A 1 5.43 -16.60 -15.45
N GLU A 2 4.31 -17.06 -14.88
CA GLU A 2 3.67 -16.58 -13.65
C GLU A 2 3.25 -15.09 -13.59
N THR A 3 2.26 -14.74 -14.40
CA THR A 3 1.37 -13.58 -14.17
C THR A 3 0.44 -13.89 -12.98
N GLY A 4 1.01 -14.22 -11.83
CA GLY A 4 0.26 -14.56 -10.62
C GLY A 4 -0.25 -13.30 -9.94
N ASP A 5 -1.46 -13.34 -9.42
CA ASP A 5 -2.06 -12.35 -8.51
C ASP A 5 -1.02 -11.69 -7.57
N ASN A 6 -0.49 -10.54 -7.98
CA ASN A 6 0.51 -9.76 -7.24
C ASN A 6 -0.17 -8.98 -6.09
N GLU A 7 -0.92 -9.67 -5.25
CA GLU A 7 -1.52 -9.09 -4.06
C GLU A 7 -0.49 -9.08 -2.93
N SER A 8 0.25 -7.97 -2.87
CA SER A 8 1.30 -7.75 -1.89
C SER A 8 0.71 -7.26 -0.57
N PHE A 9 1.19 -7.84 0.54
CA PHE A 9 0.89 -7.33 1.89
C PHE A 9 1.74 -6.09 2.14
N MET A 10 1.10 -4.93 2.34
CA MET A 10 1.80 -3.71 2.74
C MET A 10 1.21 -3.10 3.99
N THR A 11 2.08 -2.65 4.88
CA THR A 11 1.70 -1.87 6.06
C THR A 11 1.41 -0.41 5.69
N THR A 12 0.67 0.29 6.55
CA THR A 12 0.41 1.73 6.39
C THR A 12 1.71 2.53 6.21
N ALA A 13 2.76 2.20 6.97
CA ALA A 13 4.06 2.85 6.88
C ALA A 13 4.74 2.61 5.51
N GLN A 14 4.67 1.39 4.97
CA GLN A 14 5.23 1.10 3.65
C GLN A 14 4.48 1.84 2.54
N ILE A 15 3.14 1.87 2.60
CA ILE A 15 2.31 2.61 1.65
C ILE A 15 2.64 4.11 1.70
N LEU A 16 2.80 4.67 2.90
CA LEU A 16 3.19 6.06 3.07
C LEU A 16 4.56 6.37 2.53
N ASN A 17 5.56 5.53 2.85
CA ASN A 17 6.91 5.73 2.34
C ASN A 17 6.94 5.67 0.81
N TYR A 18 6.16 4.77 0.20
CA TYR A 18 5.99 4.73 -1.24
C TYR A 18 5.35 6.02 -1.78
N LEU A 19 4.25 6.49 -1.19
CA LEU A 19 3.56 7.70 -1.69
C LEU A 19 4.32 9.01 -1.41
N LYS A 20 5.16 9.04 -0.37
CA LYS A 20 6.04 10.17 -0.03
C LYS A 20 7.09 10.44 -1.10
N THR A 21 7.51 9.45 -1.89
CA THR A 21 8.46 9.69 -2.99
C THR A 21 7.81 10.43 -4.16
N TYR A 22 6.47 10.34 -4.29
CA TYR A 22 5.70 10.97 -5.37
C TYR A 22 4.98 12.27 -4.96
N ASN A 23 4.90 12.58 -3.67
CA ASN A 23 4.16 13.75 -3.16
C ASN A 23 5.05 14.65 -2.29
N VAL A 24 4.92 15.96 -2.48
CA VAL A 24 5.59 17.00 -1.66
C VAL A 24 4.89 17.21 -0.30
N ILE A 25 3.69 16.64 -0.12
CA ILE A 25 2.85 16.87 1.06
C ILE A 25 3.18 15.84 2.15
N GLN A 26 3.19 16.30 3.41
CA GLN A 26 3.35 15.44 4.58
C GLN A 26 2.13 14.53 4.76
N LEU A 27 2.30 13.24 4.40
CA LEU A 27 1.27 12.22 4.60
C LEU A 27 1.33 11.66 6.03
N SER A 28 0.18 11.56 6.69
CA SER A 28 0.07 11.02 8.06
C SER A 28 -0.44 9.58 8.08
N GLU A 29 0.11 8.75 8.97
CA GLU A 29 -0.33 7.36 9.17
C GLU A 29 -1.82 7.23 9.50
N LYS A 30 -2.32 8.10 10.38
CA LYS A 30 -3.73 8.09 10.77
C LYS A 30 -4.65 8.32 9.56
N ARG A 31 -4.43 9.41 8.82
CA ARG A 31 -5.24 9.73 7.63
C ARG A 31 -5.12 8.67 6.54
N MET A 32 -3.95 8.06 6.36
CA MET A 32 -3.78 6.97 5.41
C MET A 32 -4.58 5.74 5.80
N GLY A 33 -4.53 5.33 7.06
CA GLY A 33 -5.35 4.23 7.57
C GLY A 33 -6.86 4.49 7.40
N GLU A 34 -7.31 5.72 7.70
CA GLU A 34 -8.71 6.11 7.47
C GLU A 34 -9.09 6.14 5.98
N ALA A 35 -8.21 6.60 5.11
CA ALA A 35 -8.43 6.63 3.67
C ALA A 35 -8.55 5.21 3.09
N LEU A 36 -7.64 4.30 3.48
CA LEU A 36 -7.67 2.90 3.07
C LEU A 36 -8.95 2.21 3.57
N HIS A 37 -9.35 2.47 4.82
CA HIS A 37 -10.60 1.95 5.37
C HIS A 37 -11.83 2.46 4.60
N LYS A 38 -11.90 3.77 4.32
CA LYS A 38 -13.01 4.35 3.54
C LYS A 38 -13.06 3.87 2.08
N ALA A 39 -11.90 3.57 1.50
CA ALA A 39 -11.80 3.01 0.16
C ALA A 39 -12.11 1.49 0.10
N GLY A 40 -12.41 0.85 1.24
CA GLY A 40 -12.78 -0.56 1.30
C GLY A 40 -11.60 -1.52 1.27
N PHE A 41 -10.37 -1.06 1.55
CA PHE A 41 -9.22 -1.96 1.66
C PHE A 41 -9.35 -2.83 2.90
N GLU A 42 -9.21 -4.14 2.70
CA GLU A 42 -9.23 -5.11 3.77
C GLU A 42 -7.97 -4.99 4.64
N ARG A 43 -8.19 -4.80 5.96
CA ARG A 43 -7.11 -4.81 6.95
C ARG A 43 -6.86 -6.24 7.40
N ILE A 44 -5.68 -6.75 7.08
CA ILE A 44 -5.26 -8.12 7.40
C ILE A 44 -4.12 -8.13 8.41
N GLN A 45 -4.09 -9.13 9.27
CA GLN A 45 -3.03 -9.36 10.25
C GLN A 45 -2.11 -10.46 9.73
N LYS A 46 -0.82 -10.17 9.58
CA LYS A 46 0.18 -11.14 9.11
C LYS A 46 1.35 -11.20 10.08
N ARG A 47 1.79 -12.41 10.43
CA ARG A 47 3.02 -12.61 11.23
C ARG A 47 4.22 -12.53 10.29
N ILE A 48 5.06 -11.51 10.49
CA ILE A 48 6.32 -11.36 9.76
C ILE A 48 7.44 -11.76 10.72
N ASN A 49 8.34 -12.64 10.27
CA ASN A 49 9.51 -13.11 11.02
C ASN A 49 9.19 -13.73 12.40
N SER A 50 8.04 -14.39 12.53
CA SER A 50 7.63 -15.20 13.71
C SER A 50 7.60 -14.51 15.08
N LYS A 51 7.84 -13.20 15.18
CA LYS A 51 7.90 -12.50 16.49
C LYS A 51 6.65 -11.68 16.78
N ASN A 52 6.18 -10.83 15.86
CA ASN A 52 5.04 -9.96 16.11
C ASN A 52 4.03 -9.99 14.95
N PRO A 53 2.72 -10.06 15.25
CA PRO A 53 1.72 -9.84 14.22
C PRO A 53 1.76 -8.37 13.78
N VAL A 54 1.77 -8.16 12.47
CA VAL A 54 1.76 -6.85 11.85
C VAL A 54 0.43 -6.66 11.14
N TYR A 55 -0.18 -5.48 11.29
CA TYR A 55 -1.37 -5.11 10.53
C TYR A 55 -0.97 -4.44 9.22
N GLY A 56 -1.60 -4.85 8.14
CA GLY A 56 -1.42 -4.27 6.83
C GLY A 56 -2.65 -4.45 5.97
N TYR A 57 -2.48 -4.18 4.68
CA TYR A 57 -3.53 -4.21 3.68
C TYR A 57 -3.09 -5.06 2.50
N ARG A 58 -4.07 -5.65 1.82
CA ARG A 58 -3.85 -6.31 0.54
C ARG A 58 -3.80 -5.23 -0.55
N ILE A 59 -2.61 -5.01 -1.10
CA ILE A 59 -2.38 -4.00 -2.13
C ILE A 59 -2.08 -4.72 -3.44
N LYS A 60 -2.81 -4.36 -4.49
CA LYS A 60 -2.55 -4.82 -5.85
C LYS A 60 -1.78 -3.74 -6.59
N GLU A 61 -0.64 -4.10 -7.16
CA GLU A 61 0.06 -3.21 -8.06
C GLU A 61 -0.76 -3.04 -9.34
N VAL A 62 -1.00 -1.77 -9.71
CA VAL A 62 -1.69 -1.42 -10.95
C VAL A 62 -0.64 -1.06 -11.99
N ALA A 63 -0.54 -1.88 -13.03
CA ALA A 63 0.29 -1.64 -14.20
C ALA A 63 -0.59 -1.57 -15.46
N PRO A 64 -0.43 -0.55 -16.33
CA PRO A 64 0.46 0.61 -16.18
C PRO A 64 -0.03 1.56 -15.07
N ASN A 65 0.89 2.18 -14.33
CA ASN A 65 0.52 3.10 -13.26
C ASN A 65 -0.10 4.37 -13.88
N PRO A 66 -1.39 4.66 -13.61
CA PRO A 66 -2.11 5.76 -14.25
C PRO A 66 -1.55 7.15 -13.89
N PHE A 67 -0.75 7.25 -12.82
CA PHE A 67 -0.13 8.50 -12.38
C PHE A 67 1.29 8.69 -12.92
N LEU A 68 1.95 7.62 -13.37
CA LEU A 68 3.29 7.69 -13.96
C LEU A 68 3.26 7.87 -15.47
N ASN A 69 2.11 7.68 -16.11
CA ASN A 69 1.96 7.93 -17.53
C ASN A 69 1.68 9.41 -17.82
N ARG A 70 2.55 10.29 -17.32
CA ARG A 70 2.66 11.66 -17.83
C ARG A 70 3.46 11.54 -19.14
N VAL A 71 2.77 11.13 -20.21
CA VAL A 71 3.30 11.22 -21.57
C VAL A 71 3.65 12.69 -21.79
N VAL A 72 4.95 12.97 -21.84
CA VAL A 72 5.52 14.21 -22.39
C VAL A 72 5.65 14.02 -23.88
#